data_AF-A0A815XBG0-F1
#
_entry.id   AF-A0A815XBG0-F1
#
_cell.length_a   1.000
_cell.length_b   1.000
_cell.length_c   1.000
_cell.angle_alpha   90.00
_cell.angle_beta   90.00
_cell.angle_gamma   90.00
#
_symmetry.space_group_name_H-M   'P 1'
#
loop_
_entity.id
_entity.type
_entity.pdbx_description
1 polymer ?
#
loop_
_entity_poly.entity_id
_entity_poly.type
_entity_poly.pdbx_seq_one_letter_code
_entity_poly.pdbx_strand_id
1 'polypeptide(L)'
;ITTNDYIYEKPKSITKFEKSLPNEILFEIFKYLSQSDIFYAFLNLNQRFNQVLQPFTHHIDCSKLSIRQFEHIRNHLFNAKSLTLNNQ
;
A
#
# COMPACT_ATOMS: atom_id res chain seq x y z
N ILE A 1 -21.66 -31.35 0.85
CA ILE A 1 -21.29 -30.23 1.77
C ILE A 1 -19.78 -30.27 1.88
N THR A 2 -19.08 -29.58 0.98
CA THR A 2 -17.61 -29.49 1.00
C THR A 2 -17.23 -28.28 1.82
N THR A 3 -16.39 -28.54 2.82
CA THR A 3 -15.92 -27.60 3.83
C THR A 3 -15.16 -26.45 3.19
N ASN A 4 -15.56 -25.22 3.53
CA ASN A 4 -14.83 -24.01 3.21
C ASN A 4 -13.53 -24.00 4.02
N ASP A 5 -12.44 -24.46 3.41
CA ASP A 5 -11.08 -24.29 3.93
C ASP A 5 -10.68 -22.82 3.78
N TYR A 6 -11.20 -21.97 4.66
CA TYR A 6 -10.66 -20.62 4.85
C TYR A 6 -9.25 -20.77 5.42
N ILE A 7 -8.23 -20.59 4.56
CA ILE A 7 -6.86 -20.39 4.99
C ILE A 7 -6.85 -19.09 5.82
N TYR A 8 -6.93 -19.20 7.13
CA TYR A 8 -6.65 -18.11 8.05
C TYR A 8 -5.16 -17.80 7.94
N GLU A 9 -4.78 -16.94 7.00
CA GLU A 9 -3.45 -16.34 7.00
C GLU A 9 -3.26 -15.61 8.34
N LYS A 10 -2.35 -16.14 9.17
CA LYS A 10 -2.02 -15.54 10.45
C LYS A 10 -1.55 -14.10 10.20
N PRO A 11 -2.12 -13.07 10.85
CA PRO A 11 -1.72 -11.70 10.62
C PRO A 11 -0.23 -11.55 10.91
N LYS A 12 0.50 -10.98 9.94
CA LYS A 12 1.94 -10.70 10.04
C LYS A 12 2.19 -9.91 11.33
N SER A 13 3.10 -10.39 12.18
CA SER A 13 3.38 -9.70 13.44
C SER A 13 4.07 -8.36 13.13
N ILE A 14 3.49 -7.28 13.65
CA ILE A 14 4.03 -5.93 13.47
C ILE A 14 5.35 -5.84 14.23
N THR A 15 6.40 -5.39 13.55
CA THR A 15 7.73 -5.28 14.17
C THR A 15 7.79 -4.11 15.16
N LYS A 16 8.74 -4.14 16.10
CA LYS A 16 8.99 -3.01 17.00
C LYS A 16 9.28 -1.72 16.22
N PHE A 17 10.04 -1.84 15.13
CA PHE A 17 10.37 -0.74 14.22
C PHE A 17 9.12 -0.10 13.61
N GLU A 18 8.20 -0.91 13.07
CA GLU A 18 6.95 -0.41 12.49
C GLU A 18 6.05 0.32 13.51
N LYS A 19 6.10 -0.05 14.80
CA LYS A 19 5.36 0.67 15.85
C LYS A 19 6.04 1.95 16.31
N SER A 20 7.37 1.96 16.39
CA SER A 20 8.12 3.08 16.96
C SER A 20 8.41 4.20 15.97
N LEU A 21 8.40 3.91 14.67
CA LEU A 21 8.71 4.90 13.64
C LEU A 21 7.55 5.89 13.49
N PRO A 22 7.71 7.20 13.74
CA PRO A 22 6.65 8.19 13.55
C PRO A 22 6.28 8.41 12.09
N ASN A 23 5.07 8.90 11.80
CA ASN A 23 4.64 9.17 10.42
C ASN A 23 5.39 10.36 9.82
N GLU A 24 5.78 11.33 10.64
CA GLU A 24 6.56 12.51 10.26
C GLU A 24 7.90 12.13 9.64
N ILE A 25 8.56 11.11 10.21
CA ILE A 25 9.82 10.59 9.68
C ILE A 25 9.60 9.90 8.33
N LEU A 26 8.49 9.17 8.16
CA LEU A 26 8.15 8.58 6.87
C LEU A 26 7.88 9.65 5.81
N PHE A 27 7.13 10.69 6.16
CA PHE A 27 6.89 11.80 5.24
C PHE A 27 8.16 12.54 4.89
N GLU A 28 9.10 12.68 5.83
CA GLU A 28 10.41 13.25 5.54
C GLU A 28 11.19 12.37 4.56
N ILE A 29 11.21 11.05 4.74
CA ILE A 29 11.82 10.10 3.79
C ILE A 29 11.18 10.22 2.40
N PHE A 30 9.85 10.31 2.33
CA PHE A 30 9.12 10.38 1.07
C PHE A 30 9.46 11.62 0.24
N LYS A 31 9.90 12.73 0.85
CA LYS A 31 10.37 13.91 0.12
C LYS A 31 11.58 13.64 -0.78
N TYR A 32 12.36 12.60 -0.47
CA TYR A 32 13.57 12.22 -1.22
C TYR A 32 13.33 11.09 -2.22
N LEU A 33 12.10 10.59 -2.32
CA LEU A 33 11.74 9.47 -3.18
C LEU A 33 10.80 9.94 -4.30
N SER A 34 10.92 9.29 -5.46
CA SER A 34 9.90 9.45 -6.49
C SER A 34 8.60 8.80 -6.04
N GLN A 35 7.46 9.30 -6.51
CA GLN A 35 6.16 8.71 -6.22
C GLN A 35 6.10 7.22 -6.59
N SER A 36 6.74 6.84 -7.71
CA SER A 36 6.88 5.47 -8.15
C SER A 36 7.62 4.58 -7.15
N ASP A 37 8.71 5.06 -6.57
CA ASP A 37 9.50 4.30 -5.60
C ASP A 37 8.73 4.15 -4.28
N ILE A 38 8.01 5.19 -3.88
CA ILE A 38 7.16 5.16 -2.68
C ILE A 38 6.10 4.07 -2.83
N PHE A 39 5.34 4.09 -3.93
CA PHE A 39 4.31 3.07 -4.12
C PHE A 39 4.90 1.68 -4.27
N TYR A 40 5.96 1.51 -5.07
CA TYR A 40 6.55 0.20 -5.28
C TYR A 40 7.13 -0.41 -3.99
N ALA A 41 7.69 0.40 -3.09
CA ALA A 41 8.32 -0.09 -1.86
C ALA A 41 7.33 -0.28 -0.70
N PHE A 42 6.35 0.62 -0.55
CA PHE A 42 5.53 0.71 0.66
C PHE A 42 4.06 0.30 0.46
N LEU A 43 3.56 0.26 -0.78
CA LEU A 43 2.19 -0.18 -1.04
C LEU A 43 2.04 -1.66 -0.70
N ASN A 44 1.00 -1.99 0.05
CA ASN A 44 0.68 -3.33 0.52
C ASN A 44 1.77 -3.98 1.40
N LEU A 45 2.73 -3.21 1.90
CA LEU A 45 3.78 -3.72 2.79
C LEU A 45 3.20 -4.09 4.17
N ASN A 46 2.36 -3.20 4.71
CA ASN A 46 1.49 -3.47 5.87
C ASN A 46 0.33 -2.46 5.91
N GLN A 47 -0.65 -2.70 6.80
CA GLN A 47 -1.83 -1.84 6.94
C GLN A 47 -1.47 -0.39 7.29
N ARG A 48 -0.47 -0.17 8.15
CA ARG A 48 -0.05 1.17 8.55
C ARG A 48 0.47 1.97 7.35
N PHE A 49 1.33 1.38 6.52
CA PHE A 49 1.83 2.05 5.32
C PHE A 49 0.73 2.30 4.30
N ASN A 50 -0.22 1.39 4.14
CA ASN A 50 -1.39 1.64 3.29
C ASN A 50 -2.19 2.86 3.74
N GLN A 51 -2.38 3.05 5.05
CA GLN A 51 -3.05 4.25 5.60
C GLN A 51 -2.23 5.52 5.34
N VAL A 52 -0.91 5.46 5.54
CA VAL A 52 -0.01 6.60 5.29
C VAL A 52 0.00 6.99 3.81
N LEU A 53 -0.11 6.02 2.89
CA LEU A 53 -0.10 6.25 1.44
C LEU A 53 -1.45 6.68 0.86
N GLN A 54 -2.55 6.51 1.59
CA GLN A 54 -3.91 6.76 1.08
C GLN A 54 -4.12 8.19 0.53
N PRO A 55 -3.54 9.26 1.10
CA PRO A 55 -3.63 10.59 0.50
C PRO A 55 -2.92 10.70 -0.87
N PHE A 56 -1.85 9.93 -1.08
CA PHE A 56 -1.00 10.03 -2.27
C PHE A 56 -1.56 9.30 -3.49
N THR A 57 -2.59 8.46 -3.34
CA THR A 57 -3.12 7.60 -4.43
C THR A 57 -3.99 8.35 -5.45
N HIS A 58 -4.42 9.58 -5.14
CA HIS A 58 -5.34 10.35 -6.00
C HIS A 58 -4.68 10.85 -7.30
N HIS A 59 -3.36 11.02 -7.30
CA HIS A 59 -2.61 11.55 -8.44
C HIS A 59 -1.32 10.77 -8.63
N ILE A 60 -1.38 9.63 -9.30
CA ILE A 60 -0.19 8.81 -9.58
C ILE A 60 0.35 9.20 -10.95
N ASP A 61 1.56 9.75 -10.98
CA ASP A 61 2.30 9.97 -12.22
C ASP A 61 2.89 8.65 -12.72
N CYS A 62 2.30 8.12 -13.79
CA CYS A 62 2.76 6.89 -14.43
C CYS A 62 3.82 7.10 -15.52
N SER A 63 4.19 8.34 -15.86
CA SER A 63 5.06 8.66 -17.00
C SER A 63 6.48 8.08 -16.89
N LYS A 64 6.95 7.87 -15.65
CA LYS A 64 8.30 7.37 -15.34
C LYS A 64 8.30 5.93 -14.80
N LEU A 65 7.15 5.25 -14.79
CA LEU A 65 7.05 3.88 -14.29
C LEU A 65 7.62 2.89 -15.30
N SER A 66 8.44 1.96 -14.81
CA SER A 66 8.67 0.71 -15.56
C SER A 66 7.38 -0.13 -15.61
N ILE A 67 7.26 -0.99 -16.61
CA ILE A 67 6.11 -1.91 -16.75
C ILE A 67 5.89 -2.73 -15.47
N ARG A 68 6.97 -3.18 -14.81
CA ARG A 68 6.88 -3.94 -13.56
C ARG A 68 6.30 -3.12 -12.41
N GLN A 69 6.74 -1.87 -12.25
CA GLN A 69 6.21 -0.99 -11.22
C GLN A 69 4.74 -0.64 -11.51
N PHE A 70 4.41 -0.38 -12.78
CA PHE A 70 3.03 -0.14 -13.20
C PHE A 70 2.11 -1.32 -12.87
N GLU A 71 2.48 -2.55 -13.24
CA GLU A 71 1.66 -3.73 -12.95
C GLU A 71 1.53 -4.00 -11.45
N HIS A 72 2.60 -3.80 -10.67
CA HIS A 72 2.55 -3.89 -9.22
C HIS A 72 1.53 -2.90 -8.63
N ILE A 73 1.67 -1.61 -8.96
CA ILE A 73 0.79 -0.54 -8.47
C ILE A 73 -0.66 -0.79 -8.92
N ARG A 74 -0.86 -1.14 -10.19
CA ARG A 74 -2.17 -1.47 -10.77
C ARG A 74 -2.84 -2.59 -9.99
N ASN A 75 -2.19 -3.73 -9.80
CA ASN A 75 -2.80 -4.88 -9.11
C ASN A 75 -3.21 -4.54 -7.68
N HIS A 76 -2.43 -3.72 -6.98
CA HIS A 76 -2.73 -3.34 -5.61
C HIS A 76 -3.82 -2.26 -5.50
N LEU A 77 -3.91 -1.32 -6.45
CA LEU A 77 -4.97 -0.31 -6.46
C LEU A 77 -6.29 -0.83 -7.02
N PHE A 78 -6.28 -1.74 -7.99
CA PHE A 78 -7.50 -2.37 -8.50
C PHE A 78 -8.13 -3.30 -7.46
N ASN A 79 -7.33 -4.01 -6.66
CA ASN A 79 -7.82 -4.77 -5.50
C ASN A 79 -8.31 -3.85 -4.37
N ALA A 80 -7.79 -2.62 -4.30
CA ALA A 80 -8.23 -1.58 -3.38
C ALA A 80 -9.56 -0.91 -3.79
N LYS A 81 -10.26 -1.34 -4.85
CA LYS A 81 -11.68 -0.97 -5.11
C LYS A 81 -12.65 -1.42 -4.00
N SER A 82 -12.18 -2.14 -2.98
CA SER A 82 -12.86 -2.35 -1.70
C SER A 82 -12.73 -1.16 -0.73
N LEU A 83 -11.91 -0.15 -1.03
CA LEU A 83 -11.86 1.13 -0.35
C LEU A 83 -12.70 2.14 -1.13
N THR A 84 -13.97 2.24 -0.71
CA THR A 84 -14.98 3.24 -1.11
C THR A 84 -15.57 3.14 -2.52
N LEU A 85 -16.45 2.15 -2.73
CA LEU A 85 -17.81 2.45 -3.20
C LEU A 85 -18.72 2.53 -1.96
N ASN A 86 -18.52 3.56 -1.14
CA ASN A 86 -19.49 3.92 -0.12
C ASN A 86 -20.55 4.79 -0.80
N ASN A 87 -21.67 4.15 -1.10
CA ASN A 87 -23.04 4.65 -1.03
C ASN A 87 -23.21 6.17 -1.27
N GLN A 88 -23.65 6.50 -2.49
CA GLN A 88 -24.70 7.50 -2.64
C GLN A 88 -26.04 6.79 -2.72
#